data_AF-A0A8J7UGN1-F1
#
_entry.id   AF-A0A8J7UGN1-F1
#
_cell.length_a   1.000
_cell.length_b   1.000
_cell.length_c   1.000
_cell.angle_alpha   90.00
_cell.angle_beta   90.00
_cell.angle_gamma   90.00
#
_symmetry.space_group_name_H-M   'P 1'
#
loop_
_entity.id
_entity.type
_entity.pdbx_description
1 polymer ?
#
loop_
_entity_poly.entity_id
_entity_poly.type
_entity_poly.pdbx_seq_one_letter_code
_entity_poly.pdbx_strand_id
1 'polypeptide(L)' 'MNETVSILDLLDGQEYGPLRALRDDVADMDASLRKIMDRGLTPDEMRAAQSARAAVQSASAILEKLFA' A
#
# COMPACT_ATOMS: atom_id res chain seq x y z
N MET A 1 -12.24 7.41 12.03
CA MET A 1 -10.97 8.11 12.32
C MET A 1 -9.98 7.56 11.32
N ASN A 2 -9.62 8.32 10.28
CA ASN A 2 -8.57 7.93 9.33
C ASN A 2 -7.25 8.41 9.92
N GLU A 3 -6.56 7.53 10.64
CA GLU A 3 -5.25 7.83 11.20
C GLU A 3 -4.21 7.62 10.10
N THR A 4 -3.77 8.70 9.47
CA THR A 4 -2.62 8.67 8.57
C THR A 4 -1.36 8.48 9.40
N VAL A 5 -0.90 7.24 9.53
CA VAL A 5 0.32 6.90 10.25
C VAL A 5 1.53 7.33 9.41
N SER A 6 2.36 8.19 9.99
CA SER A 6 3.61 8.64 9.37
C SER A 6 4.68 7.56 9.51
N ILE A 7 5.30 7.16 8.39
CA ILE A 7 6.37 6.15 8.36
C ILE A 7 7.58 6.57 9.20
N LEU A 8 7.81 7.88 9.36
CA LEU A 8 8.89 8.42 10.18
C LEU A 8 8.64 8.21 11.68
N ASP A 9 7.38 8.29 12.15
CA ASP A 9 7.05 8.05 13.56
C ASP A 9 7.21 6.58 13.94
N LEU A 10 7.02 5.67 12.98
CA LEU A 10 7.24 4.23 13.17
C LEU A 10 8.71 3.83 13.18
N LEU A 11 9.59 4.63 12.58
CA LEU A 11 11.04 4.38 12.58
C LEU A 11 11.71 4.88 13.87
N ASP A 12 11.14 5.89 14.53
CA ASP A 12 11.65 6.45 15.79
C ASP A 12 11.30 5.56 17.00
N GLY A 13 10.19 4.79 16.90
CA GLY A 13 9.84 3.72 17.82
C GLY A 13 10.50 2.40 17.41
N GLN A 14 11.37 1.85 18.24
CA GLN A 14 12.11 0.58 18.07
C GLN A 14 11.24 -0.71 17.91
N GLU A 15 9.98 -0.61 17.46
CA GLU A 15 9.14 -1.77 17.17
C GLU A 15 9.04 -2.00 15.66
N TYR A 16 9.53 -3.16 15.21
CA TYR A 16 9.34 -3.68 13.86
C TYR A 16 7.88 -4.15 13.60
N GLY A 17 7.02 -4.15 14.62
CA GLY A 17 5.64 -4.62 14.57
C GLY A 17 4.72 -3.79 13.65
N PRO A 18 4.67 -2.45 13.82
CA PRO A 18 3.87 -1.57 12.97
C PRO A 18 4.33 -1.55 11.51
N LEU A 19 5.63 -1.69 11.27
CA LEU A 19 6.18 -1.76 9.91
C LEU A 19 5.74 -3.05 9.20
N ARG A 20 5.69 -4.18 9.92
CA ARG A 20 5.17 -5.45 9.37
C ARG A 20 3.67 -5.37 9.09
N ALA A 21 2.90 -4.76 10.00
CA ALA A 21 1.48 -4.47 9.78
C ALA A 21 1.27 -3.60 8.54
N LEU A 22 2.09 -2.56 8.35
CA LEU A 22 2.04 -1.70 7.17
C LEU A 22 2.35 -2.45 5.87
N ARG A 23 3.32 -3.39 5.88
CA ARG A 23 3.59 -4.24 4.72
C ARG A 23 2.39 -5.12 4.37
N ASP A 24 1.75 -5.70 5.38
CA ASP A 24 0.59 -6.57 5.19
C ASP A 24 -0.62 -5.73 4.70
N ASP A 25 -0.82 -4.51 5.20
CA ASP A 25 -1.83 -3.56 4.72
C ASP A 25 -1.62 -3.16 3.24
N VAL A 26 -0.36 -2.88 2.85
CA VAL A 26 -0.01 -2.57 1.44
C VAL A 26 -0.28 -3.77 0.52
N ALA A 27 -0.04 -5.00 1.00
CA ALA A 27 -0.35 -6.21 0.25
C ALA A 27 -1.88 -6.42 0.09
N ASP A 28 -2.65 -6.13 1.14
CA ASP A 28 -4.11 -6.18 1.09
C ASP A 28 -4.70 -5.11 0.16
N MET A 29 -4.06 -3.93 0.05
CA MET A 29 -4.43 -2.90 -0.91
C MET A 29 -4.19 -3.34 -2.36
N ASP A 30 -3.06 -3.98 -2.71
CA ASP A 30 -2.83 -4.50 -4.08
C ASP A 30 -3.85 -5.60 -4.42
N ALA A 31 -4.12 -6.52 -3.49
CA ALA A 31 -5.11 -7.58 -3.67
C ALA A 31 -6.53 -7.02 -3.87
N SER A 32 -6.90 -5.99 -3.13
CA SER A 32 -8.19 -5.31 -3.26
C SER A 32 -8.31 -4.55 -4.58
N LEU A 33 -7.28 -3.80 -4.96
CA LEU A 33 -7.23 -3.10 -6.26
C LEU A 33 -7.33 -4.08 -7.43
N ARG A 34 -6.67 -5.23 -7.34
CA ARG A 34 -6.77 -6.29 -8.36
C ARG A 34 -8.20 -6.84 -8.48
N LYS A 35 -8.86 -7.13 -7.35
CA LYS A 35 -10.27 -7.55 -7.33
C LYS A 35 -11.20 -6.48 -7.91
N ILE A 36 -10.92 -5.20 -7.64
CA ILE A 36 -11.71 -4.08 -8.17
C ILE A 36 -11.51 -3.97 -9.69
N MET A 37 -10.28 -4.13 -10.20
CA MET A 37 -10.00 -4.17 -11.64
C MET A 37 -10.68 -5.35 -12.34
N ASP A 38 -10.75 -6.52 -11.71
CA ASP A 38 -11.39 -7.72 -12.27
C ASP A 38 -12.93 -7.61 -12.35
N ARG A 39 -13.56 -6.67 -11.62
CA ARG A 39 -15.02 -6.47 -11.63
C ARG A 39 -15.55 -5.73 -12.87
N GLY A 40 -14.67 -5.31 -13.78
CA GLY A 40 -15.06 -4.60 -14.99
C GLY A 40 -15.45 -3.16 -14.70
N LEU A 41 -14.44 -2.32 -14.47
CA LEU A 41 -14.60 -0.88 -14.25
C LEU A 41 -14.75 -0.13 -15.57
N THR A 42 -15.27 1.10 -15.49
CA THR A 42 -15.25 2.03 -16.62
C THR A 42 -13.80 2.39 -17.01
N PRO A 43 -13.52 2.84 -18.24
CA PRO A 43 -12.14 3.15 -18.68
C PRO A 43 -11.41 4.16 -17.81
N ASP A 44 -12.12 5.16 -17.26
CA ASP A 44 -11.54 6.17 -16.38
C ASP A 44 -11.21 5.61 -14.99
N GLU A 45 -12.09 4.77 -14.44
CA GLU A 45 -11.85 4.07 -13.17
C GLU A 45 -10.73 3.02 -13.30
N MET A 46 -10.60 2.39 -14.47
CA MET A 46 -9.52 1.45 -14.75
C MET A 46 -8.15 2.15 -14.80
N ARG A 47 -8.09 3.37 -15.36
CA ARG A 47 -6.89 4.23 -15.28
C ARG A 47 -6.57 4.62 -13.84
N ALA A 48 -7.58 5.04 -13.07
CA ALA A 48 -7.39 5.39 -11.67
C ALA A 48 -6.89 4.19 -10.85
N ALA A 49 -7.47 3.01 -11.07
CA ALA A 49 -7.05 1.76 -10.42
C ALA A 49 -5.63 1.33 -10.81
N GLN A 50 -5.24 1.50 -12.08
CA GLN A 50 -3.86 1.24 -12.53
C GLN A 50 -2.85 2.20 -11.88
N SER A 51 -3.17 3.49 -11.82
CA SER A 51 -2.32 4.48 -11.15
C SER A 51 -2.20 4.19 -9.65
N ALA A 52 -3.31 3.84 -9.00
CA ALA A 52 -3.30 3.44 -7.59
C ALA A 52 -2.45 2.18 -7.37
N ARG A 53 -2.56 1.20 -8.27
CA ARG A 53 -1.75 -0.03 -8.22
C ARG A 53 -0.26 0.25 -8.37
N ALA A 54 0.12 1.14 -9.29
CA ALA A 54 1.52 1.57 -9.46
C ALA A 54 2.07 2.28 -8.21
N ALA A 55 1.23 3.09 -7.54
CA ALA A 55 1.60 3.74 -6.29
C ALA A 55 1.80 2.72 -5.15
N VAL A 56 0.91 1.72 -5.03
CA VAL A 56 1.01 0.64 -4.03
C VAL A 56 2.25 -0.22 -4.27
N GLN A 57 2.57 -0.56 -5.52
CA GLN A 57 3.82 -1.26 -5.85
C GLN A 57 5.06 -0.44 -5.51
N SER A 58 5.04 0.88 -5.74
CA SER A 58 6.14 1.77 -5.38
C SER A 58 6.32 1.85 -3.87
N ALA A 59 5.21 1.91 -3.11
CA ALA A 59 5.24 1.86 -1.65
C ALA A 59 5.82 0.53 -1.14
N SER A 60 5.42 -0.60 -1.73
CA SER A 60 5.99 -1.92 -1.41
C SER A 60 7.49 -1.96 -1.66
N ALA A 61 7.96 -1.41 -2.79
CA ALA A 61 9.40 -1.38 -3.11
C ALA A 61 10.21 -0.48 -2.16
N ILE A 62 9.61 0.61 -1.65
CA ILE A 62 10.24 1.46 -0.62
C ILE A 62 10.30 0.69 0.71
N LEU A 63 9.21 0.03 1.10
CA LEU A 63 9.16 -0.79 2.29
C LEU A 63 10.22 -1.91 2.24
N GLU A 64 10.33 -2.64 1.13
CA GLU A 64 11.38 -3.66 0.95
C GLU A 64 12.80 -3.11 1.16
N LYS A 65 13.08 -1.89 0.69
CA LYS A 65 14.37 -1.22 0.91
C LYS A 65 14.60 -0.78 2.36
N LEU A 66 13.54 -0.50 3.11
CA LEU A 66 13.60 -0.15 4.54
C LEU A 66 13.78 -1.38 5.44
N PHE A 67 13.43 -2.57 4.95
CA PHE A 67 13.60 -3.85 5.67
C PHE A 67 14.90 -4.60 5.32
N ALA A 68 15.69 -4.12 4.34
CA ALA A 68 16.95 -4.73 3.89
C ALA A 68 18.16 -4.35 4.76
#